data_AF-A0AAV9ZE87-F1
#
_entry.id   AF-A0AAV9ZE87-F1
#
_cell.length_a   1.000
_cell.length_b   1.000
_cell.length_c   1.000
_cell.angle_alpha   90.00
_cell.angle_beta   90.00
_cell.angle_gamma   90.00
#
_symmetry.space_group_name_H-M   'P 1'
#
loop_
_entity.id
_entity.type
_entity.pdbx_description
1 polymer ?
#
loop_
_entity_poly.entity_id
_entity_poly.type
_entity_poly.pdbx_seq_one_letter_code
_entity_poly.pdbx_strand_id
1 'polypeptide(L)' 'MLYKPAKTFSEASPCTNVPLQCPLCPESTSGNRKTIWKYNSYFHLLAEHSVSGQRPPDVPPQFWIDTWLQHVEEQAG' A
#
# COMPACT_ATOMS: atom_id res chain seq x y z
N MET A 1 -16.15 0.90 6.35
CA MET A 1 -15.88 2.16 5.62
C MET A 1 -15.62 1.83 4.16
N LEU A 2 -16.43 2.37 3.25
CA LEU A 2 -16.32 2.10 1.83
C LEU A 2 -15.34 3.11 1.21
N TYR A 3 -14.04 2.79 1.22
CA TYR A 3 -13.02 3.54 0.45
C TYR A 3 -13.16 3.35 -1.07
N LYS A 4 -14.27 2.76 -1.54
CA LYS A 4 -14.55 2.47 -2.95
C LYS A 4 -14.36 3.68 -3.89
N PRO A 5 -14.84 4.89 -3.57
CA PRO A 5 -14.64 6.04 -4.45
C PRO A 5 -13.17 6.48 -4.47
N ALA A 6 -12.47 6.46 -3.33
CA ALA A 6 -11.07 6.81 -3.22
C ALA A 6 -10.11 5.74 -3.80
N LYS A 7 -10.59 4.54 -4.12
CA LYS A 7 -9.77 3.49 -4.78
C LYS A 7 -9.72 3.68 -6.30
N THR A 8 -10.54 4.57 -6.87
CA THR A 8 -10.65 4.78 -8.31
C THR A 8 -10.09 6.15 -8.64
N PHE A 9 -9.02 6.17 -9.44
CA PHE A 9 -8.47 7.43 -9.94
C PHE A 9 -9.53 8.18 -10.76
N SER A 10 -9.67 9.48 -10.51
CA SER A 10 -10.42 10.40 -11.38
C SER A 10 -9.72 11.76 -11.39
N GLU A 11 -9.93 12.57 -12.42
CA GLU A 11 -9.36 13.93 -12.46
C GLU A 11 -9.82 14.80 -11.27
N ALA A 12 -11.03 14.57 -10.77
CA ALA A 12 -11.57 15.23 -9.58
C ALA A 12 -11.05 14.67 -8.25
N SER A 13 -10.49 13.45 -8.26
CA SER A 13 -9.92 12.78 -7.09
C SER A 13 -8.71 11.94 -7.54
N PRO A 14 -7.56 12.59 -7.77
CA PRO A 14 -6.40 11.94 -8.33
C PRO A 14 -5.65 11.07 -7.31
N CYS A 15 -5.92 11.22 -6.01
CA CYS A 15 -5.21 10.51 -4.95
C CYS A 15 -5.94 9.20 -4.60
N THR A 16 -5.38 8.05 -5.01
CA THR A 16 -5.87 6.73 -4.54
C THR A 16 -5.13 6.21 -3.32
N ASN A 17 -4.63 7.12 -2.46
CA ASN A 17 -3.95 6.76 -1.21
C ASN A 17 -4.93 6.15 -0.21
N VAL A 18 -5.24 4.87 -0.39
CA VAL A 18 -6.13 4.10 0.47
C VAL A 18 -5.32 3.25 1.45
N PRO A 19 -5.88 2.96 2.63
CA PRO A 19 -5.32 1.96 3.53
C PRO A 19 -5.40 0.56 2.89
N LEU A 20 -4.29 -0.17 2.96
CA LEU A 20 -4.09 -1.53 2.46
C LEU A 20 -3.61 -2.43 3.61
N GLN A 21 -3.88 -3.73 3.52
CA GLN A 21 -3.36 -4.71 4.48
C GLN A 21 -2.01 -5.23 4.00
N CYS A 22 -0.98 -5.16 4.84
CA CYS A 22 0.32 -5.74 4.50
C CYS A 22 0.19 -7.28 4.43
N PRO A 23 0.60 -7.92 3.31
CA PRO A 23 0.45 -9.37 3.15
C PRO A 23 1.45 -10.17 4.02
N LEU A 24 2.54 -9.55 4.46
CA LEU A 24 3.64 -10.19 5.20
C LEU A 24 3.56 -9.97 6.72
N CYS A 25 2.80 -8.96 7.16
CA CYS A 25 2.60 -8.73 8.58
C CYS A 25 1.78 -9.87 9.20
N PRO A 26 2.12 -10.29 10.44
CA PRO A 26 1.32 -11.27 11.15
C PRO A 26 -0.09 -10.72 11.42
N GLU A 27 -1.05 -11.63 11.52
CA GLU A 27 -2.40 -11.29 11.93
C GLU A 27 -2.42 -10.96 13.42
N SER A 28 -3.12 -9.89 13.78
CA SER A 28 -3.43 -9.56 15.17
C SER A 28 -4.39 -10.60 15.75
N THR A 29 -4.57 -10.57 17.07
CA THR A 29 -5.58 -11.39 17.79
C THR A 29 -6.99 -11.24 17.22
N SER A 30 -7.27 -10.12 16.53
CA SER A 30 -8.56 -9.85 15.86
C SER A 30 -8.65 -10.41 14.43
N GLY A 31 -7.62 -11.08 13.92
CA GLY A 31 -7.54 -11.60 12.55
C GLY A 31 -7.15 -10.55 11.49
N ASN A 32 -6.95 -9.29 11.87
CA ASN A 32 -6.54 -8.23 10.94
C ASN A 32 -5.02 -8.11 10.88
N ARG A 33 -4.47 -7.88 9.68
CA ARG A 33 -3.06 -7.56 9.48
C ARG A 33 -2.79 -6.08 9.74
N LYS A 34 -1.53 -5.67 9.63
CA LYS A 34 -1.15 -4.27 9.76
C LYS A 34 -1.67 -3.47 8.57
N THR A 35 -2.42 -2.41 8.87
CA THR A 35 -2.86 -1.43 7.89
C THR A 35 -1.71 -0.50 7.53
N ILE A 36 -1.43 -0.37 6.23
CA ILE A 36 -0.41 0.50 5.66
C ILE A 36 -1.03 1.38 4.58
N TRP A 37 -0.49 2.57 4.37
CA TRP A 37 -0.95 3.46 3.31
C TRP A 37 -0.24 3.13 2.00
N LYS A 38 -0.94 3.27 0.88
CA LYS A 38 -0.38 3.07 -0.48
C LYS A 38 0.97 3.76 -0.64
N TYR A 39 1.06 5.02 -0.21
CA TYR A 39 2.24 5.87 -0.39
C TYR A 39 3.43 5.40 0.45
N ASN A 40 3.16 4.76 1.59
CA ASN A 40 4.17 4.28 2.53
C ASN A 40 4.45 2.79 2.39
N SER A 41 3.77 2.10 1.47
CA SER A 41 3.81 0.64 1.35
C SER A 41 5.22 0.12 1.04
N TYR A 42 5.92 0.73 0.07
CA TYR A 42 7.28 0.37 -0.31
C TYR A 42 8.27 0.57 0.84
N PHE A 43 8.19 1.71 1.53
CA PHE A 43 9.05 2.00 2.67
C PHE A 43 8.81 1.02 3.82
N HIS A 44 7.54 0.72 4.14
CA HIS A 44 7.20 -0.28 5.15
C HIS A 44 7.78 -1.66 4.80
N LEU A 45 7.66 -2.10 3.55
CA LEU A 45 8.23 -3.37 3.09
C LEU A 45 9.75 -3.41 3.25
N LEU A 46 10.45 -2.32 2.93
CA LEU A 46 11.89 -2.23 3.12
C LEU A 46 12.30 -2.22 4.60
N ALA A 47 11.62 -1.44 5.43
CA ALA A 47 12.00 -1.26 6.83
C ALA A 47 11.66 -2.46 7.71
N GLU A 48 10.53 -3.14 7.46
CA GLU A 48 10.01 -4.17 8.36
C GLU A 48 10.15 -5.59 7.81
N HIS A 49 10.38 -5.75 6.50
CA HIS A 49 10.36 -7.07 5.86
C HIS A 49 11.54 -7.34 4.91
N SER A 50 12.42 -6.37 4.66
CA SER A 50 13.65 -6.63 3.91
C SER A 50 14.73 -7.22 4.80
N VAL A 51 15.44 -8.23 4.29
CA VAL A 51 16.58 -8.86 4.98
C VAL A 51 17.81 -7.94 5.01
N SER A 52 18.00 -7.10 3.98
CA SER A 52 19.16 -6.20 3.86
C SER A 52 18.80 -4.72 3.74
N GLY A 53 17.51 -4.38 3.73
CA GLY A 53 17.03 -3.01 3.48
C GLY A 53 17.23 -2.51 2.04
N GLN A 54 17.85 -3.32 1.16
CA GLN A 54 18.19 -2.92 -0.22
C GLN A 54 17.15 -3.36 -1.25
N ARG A 55 16.37 -4.40 -0.95
CA ARG A 55 15.36 -4.94 -1.85
C ARG A 55 14.08 -5.27 -1.08
N PRO A 56 12.90 -4.89 -1.59
CA PRO A 56 11.65 -5.32 -0.98
C PRO A 56 11.54 -6.86 -1.04
N PRO A 57 10.96 -7.49 -0.01
CA PRO A 57 10.69 -8.93 -0.01
C PRO A 57 9.74 -9.33 -1.14
N ASP A 58 9.66 -10.63 -1.41
CA ASP A 58 8.71 -11.16 -2.37
C ASP A 58 7.28 -11.05 -1.79
N VAL A 59 6.46 -10.21 -2.43
CA VAL A 59 5.03 -10.03 -2.14
C VAL A 59 4.20 -10.43 -3.36
N PRO A 60 2.90 -10.79 -3.18
CA PRO A 60 2.04 -11.15 -4.29
C PRO A 60 1.98 -10.05 -5.37
N PRO A 61 2.01 -10.37 -6.67
CA PRO A 61 1.94 -9.37 -7.74
C PRO A 61 0.74 -8.42 -7.63
N GLN A 62 -0.40 -8.92 -7.17
CA GLN A 62 -1.60 -8.09 -6.95
C GLN A 62 -1.36 -6.96 -5.93
N PHE A 63 -0.53 -7.20 -4.92
CA PHE A 63 -0.19 -6.16 -3.95
C PHE A 63 0.57 -5.01 -4.63
N TRP A 64 1.49 -5.31 -5.54
CA TRP A 64 2.20 -4.28 -6.31
C TRP A 64 1.26 -3.45 -7.16
N ILE A 65 0.32 -4.09 -7.84
CA ILE A 65 -0.71 -3.40 -8.64
C ILE A 65 -1.55 -2.47 -7.76
N ASP A 66 -1.98 -2.94 -6.59
CA ASP A 66 -2.78 -2.15 -5.65
C ASP A 66 -1.98 -0.99 -5.03
N THR A 67 -0.66 -1.13 -4.91
CA THR A 67 0.24 -0.08 -4.39
C THR A 67 0.80 0.87 -5.44
N TRP A 68 0.61 0.58 -6.72
CA TRP A 68 1.24 1.32 -7.82
C TRP A 68 0.80 2.78 -7.85
N LEU A 69 1.73 3.71 -7.66
CA LEU A 69 1.50 5.14 -7.71
C LEU A 69 1.65 5.65 -9.14
N GLN A 70 0.62 6.32 -9.65
CA GLN A 70 0.76 7.11 -10.88
C GLN A 70 1.34 8.48 -10.54
N HIS A 71 2.10 9.07 -11.45
CA HIS A 71 2.75 10.36 -11.26
C HIS A 71 1.79 11.50 -10.84
N VAL A 72 0.56 11.45 -11.36
CA VAL A 72 -0.52 12.40 -11.01
C VAL A 72 -0.98 12.26 -9.56
N GLU A 73 -0.86 11.08 -8.96
CA GLU A 73 -1.18 10.85 -7.55
C GLU A 73 -0.07 11.41 -6.65
N GLU A 74 1.19 11.28 -7.07
CA GLU A 74 2.36 11.81 -6.35
C GLU A 74 2.30 13.34 -6.20
N GLN A 75 1.84 14.06 -7.22
CA GLN A 75 1.74 15.53 -7.22
C GLN A 75 0.56 16.06 -6.39
N ALA A 76 -0.42 15.21 -6.07
CA ALA A 76 -1.60 15.57 -5.29
C ALA A 76 -1.46 15.31 -3.79
N GLY A 77 -0.32 14.74 -3.36
CA GLY A 77 -0.01 14.34 -1.98
C GLY A 77 0.52 15.45 -1.09
#